data_AF-A0A150XYU4-F1
#
_entry.id   AF-A0A150XYU4-F1
#
_cell.length_a   1.000
_cell.length_b   1.000
_cell.length_c   1.000
_cell.angle_alpha   90.00
_cell.angle_beta   90.00
_cell.angle_gamma   90.00
#
_symmetry.space_group_name_H-M   'P 1'
#
loop_
_entity.id
_entity.type
_entity.pdbx_description
1 polymer ?
#
loop_
_entity_poly.entity_id
_entity_poly.type
_entity_poly.pdbx_seq_one_letter_code
_entity_poly.pdbx_strand_id
1 'polypeptide(L)'
;MWSDNETTEDLLGYDVHAKLITEVLEDNNLLPITIGVFGDWGSGKSSILKILTKNLENKDEGTFVLYFNGWLFEGYDDAKAALLESILKEFEENKKFDKKVRDKASSMIKSVNWLRIAGLGFKNVVIPAATAYATGGVSLIPYLTQKLGSLSASDISDKLKGDKPEEFLKSLLKDSPNEDYGTVLIRDFREEFKELIETSKIKKLIVVIDDLDRCTTDRIIENLEAIKLFLNVDNTAFVIGADPRIVRHAIRARYRLNDNEEGEVRNNTRIVDDYLEKLIQVPYSLPKLSDSEVETYISLLISKRELEPKSFEKVLVSFKDFRSKNRYGVFGLVNLKPIVTNEEYEQLKSSLGSIPALAPIITQSLYGNPRQIKRFLNTFTLRNKLSKIASISGFNEAVLAKLMILEYTEIDLFRQLYDWQSTQEGKSVQLQELEKKTLDVSFSEAKEAINSGYKLWAKDKVIKWLKVEPYFSEVDLRDYFWLSRDNVASTITGASLISPIVKMVYQKLDQENISASVSRKIIGDEIKPMIDHELEQFLDFAINSIKKQPDSHRAHEIFILLMEEGIPGSIGLYRELLNVMSPAKMPAAIGSSLSEFKSHPDLGEPLTKFFSNSKGKAAKAFNL
;
A
#
# COMPACT_ATOMS: atom_id res chain seq x y z
N MET A 1 -18.30 -6.16 -12.81
CA MET A 1 -17.16 -5.71 -11.99
C MET A 1 -17.72 -4.90 -10.83
N TRP A 2 -16.99 -4.77 -9.74
CA TRP A 2 -17.40 -4.07 -8.52
C TRP A 2 -16.61 -2.77 -8.37
N SER A 3 -17.27 -1.69 -7.96
CA SER A 3 -16.61 -0.43 -7.67
C SER A 3 -15.81 -0.49 -6.37
N ASP A 4 -14.68 0.20 -6.33
CA ASP A 4 -13.83 0.35 -5.13
C ASP A 4 -14.21 1.59 -4.32
N ASN A 5 -15.52 1.81 -4.15
CA ASN A 5 -16.06 2.93 -3.37
C ASN A 5 -16.58 2.42 -2.02
N GLU A 6 -16.55 3.29 -1.03
CA GLU A 6 -17.27 3.14 0.22
C GLU A 6 -18.78 3.14 -0.01
N THR A 7 -19.52 2.44 0.85
CA THR A 7 -20.96 2.26 0.70
C THR A 7 -21.66 2.21 2.05
N THR A 8 -22.92 2.63 2.08
CA THR A 8 -23.83 2.45 3.20
C THR A 8 -24.54 1.09 3.18
N GLU A 9 -24.40 0.33 2.09
CA GLU A 9 -24.94 -1.03 1.99
C GLU A 9 -24.01 -2.01 2.71
N ASP A 10 -24.48 -2.54 3.83
CA ASP A 10 -23.70 -3.46 4.64
C ASP A 10 -23.71 -4.88 4.06
N LEU A 11 -22.68 -5.21 3.28
CA LEU A 11 -22.40 -6.57 2.81
C LEU A 11 -21.41 -7.33 3.71
N LEU A 12 -20.89 -6.68 4.76
CA LEU A 12 -19.83 -7.23 5.61
C LEU A 12 -20.34 -7.58 7.02
N GLY A 13 -21.56 -7.20 7.37
CA GLY A 13 -22.09 -7.33 8.73
C GLY A 13 -21.57 -6.24 9.68
N TYR A 14 -21.06 -5.14 9.12
CA TYR A 14 -20.49 -4.00 9.86
C TYR A 14 -21.53 -3.15 10.59
N ASP A 15 -22.82 -3.35 10.34
CA ASP A 15 -23.92 -2.72 11.07
C ASP A 15 -23.83 -2.94 12.59
N VAL A 16 -23.35 -4.12 13.03
CA VAL A 16 -23.17 -4.42 14.46
C VAL A 16 -22.11 -3.50 15.09
N HIS A 17 -21.03 -3.23 14.35
CA HIS A 17 -19.96 -2.35 14.80
C HIS A 17 -20.40 -0.88 14.79
N ALA A 18 -21.10 -0.46 13.74
CA ALA A 18 -21.66 0.88 13.66
C ALA A 18 -22.68 1.14 14.78
N LYS A 19 -23.53 0.15 15.10
CA LYS A 19 -24.48 0.22 16.22
C LYS A 19 -23.79 0.33 17.58
N LEU A 20 -22.76 -0.47 17.83
CA LEU A 20 -21.97 -0.36 19.07
C LEU A 20 -21.42 1.06 19.25
N ILE A 21 -20.78 1.61 18.21
CA ILE A 21 -20.22 2.97 18.29
C ILE A 21 -21.36 4.00 18.46
N THR A 22 -22.50 3.80 17.79
CA THR A 22 -23.69 4.66 17.93
C THR A 22 -24.21 4.65 19.37
N GLU A 23 -24.31 3.49 20.02
CA GLU A 23 -24.74 3.36 21.43
C GLU A 23 -23.79 4.09 22.39
N VAL A 24 -22.47 3.97 22.18
CA VAL A 24 -21.47 4.71 22.96
C VAL A 24 -21.62 6.23 22.77
N LEU A 25 -21.85 6.68 21.54
CA LEU A 25 -22.07 8.11 21.24
C LEU A 25 -23.40 8.62 21.81
N GLU A 26 -24.40 7.75 21.97
CA GLU A 26 -25.72 8.07 22.51
C GLU A 26 -25.69 8.27 24.04
N ASP A 27 -24.76 7.65 24.76
CA ASP A 27 -24.62 7.82 26.21
C ASP A 27 -24.07 9.19 26.58
N ASN A 28 -24.94 10.06 27.09
CA ASN A 28 -24.57 11.42 27.49
C ASN A 28 -23.58 11.46 28.67
N ASN A 29 -23.47 10.39 29.47
CA ASN A 29 -22.51 10.33 30.58
C ASN A 29 -21.07 10.11 30.12
N LEU A 30 -20.89 9.71 28.86
CA LEU A 30 -19.57 9.50 28.27
C LEU A 30 -19.04 10.77 27.58
N LEU A 31 -19.88 11.79 27.39
CA LEU A 31 -19.47 13.03 26.74
C LEU A 31 -18.68 13.94 27.70
N PRO A 32 -17.64 14.64 27.22
CA PRO A 32 -17.10 14.58 25.86
C PRO A 32 -16.24 13.34 25.60
N ILE A 33 -16.35 12.77 24.40
CA ILE A 33 -15.66 11.51 24.01
C ILE A 33 -14.98 11.60 22.65
N THR A 34 -13.83 10.95 22.50
CA THR A 34 -13.22 10.67 21.19
C THR A 34 -13.05 9.18 20.99
N ILE A 35 -13.57 8.69 19.87
CA ILE A 35 -13.53 7.30 19.46
C ILE A 35 -12.63 7.19 18.23
N GLY A 36 -11.62 6.33 18.27
CA GLY A 36 -10.77 6.02 17.11
C GLY A 36 -11.27 4.77 16.42
N VAL A 37 -11.69 4.86 15.16
CA VAL A 37 -12.06 3.70 14.32
C VAL A 37 -10.85 3.31 13.48
N PHE A 38 -10.12 2.31 13.95
CA PHE A 38 -8.84 1.90 13.39
C PHE A 38 -8.93 0.69 12.47
N GLY A 39 -8.07 0.65 11.47
CA GLY A 39 -7.96 -0.49 10.56
C GLY A 39 -7.01 -0.24 9.40
N ASP A 40 -6.58 -1.32 8.76
CA ASP A 40 -5.73 -1.26 7.56
C ASP A 40 -6.40 -0.48 6.42
N TRP A 41 -5.62 0.02 5.47
CA TRP A 41 -6.16 0.64 4.26
C TRP A 41 -7.05 -0.36 3.49
N GLY A 42 -8.29 0.03 3.19
CA GLY A 42 -9.27 -0.84 2.53
C GLY A 42 -10.04 -1.80 3.45
N SER A 43 -9.88 -1.70 4.78
CA SER A 43 -10.65 -2.50 5.75
C SER A 43 -12.13 -2.12 5.86
N GLY A 44 -12.55 -0.97 5.30
CA GLY A 44 -13.94 -0.50 5.35
C GLY A 44 -14.26 0.55 6.41
N LYS A 45 -13.24 1.22 6.99
CA LYS A 45 -13.41 2.35 7.93
C LYS A 45 -14.41 3.39 7.44
N SER A 46 -14.19 3.96 6.26
CA SER A 46 -15.07 4.97 5.65
C SER A 46 -16.50 4.46 5.45
N SER A 47 -16.68 3.18 5.09
CA SER A 47 -18.03 2.59 5.01
C SER A 47 -18.71 2.55 6.38
N ILE A 48 -18.01 2.15 7.44
CA ILE A 48 -18.56 2.18 8.81
C ILE A 48 -18.88 3.59 9.26
N LEU A 49 -17.99 4.57 9.00
CA LEU A 49 -18.24 5.96 9.34
C LEU A 49 -19.47 6.52 8.62
N LYS A 50 -19.68 6.16 7.34
CA LYS A 50 -20.90 6.54 6.60
C LYS A 50 -22.16 5.85 7.13
N ILE A 51 -22.09 4.55 7.47
CA ILE A 51 -23.22 3.83 8.08
C ILE A 51 -23.57 4.46 9.44
N LEU A 52 -22.56 4.74 10.26
CA LEU A 52 -22.71 5.42 11.55
C LEU A 52 -23.34 6.81 11.40
N THR A 53 -22.83 7.63 10.49
CA THR A 53 -23.37 8.98 10.21
C THR A 53 -24.85 8.89 9.83
N LYS A 54 -25.20 7.98 8.92
CA LYS A 54 -26.60 7.73 8.53
C LYS A 54 -27.46 7.26 9.70
N ASN A 55 -26.95 6.41 10.58
CA ASN A 55 -27.69 5.92 11.75
C ASN A 55 -27.97 7.04 12.76
N LEU A 56 -27.05 8.01 12.90
CA LEU A 56 -27.17 9.13 13.81
C LEU A 56 -28.10 10.23 13.28
N GLU A 57 -28.03 10.56 11.97
CA GLU A 57 -28.87 11.59 11.34
C GLU A 57 -30.37 11.29 11.42
N ASN A 58 -30.75 10.01 11.49
CA ASN A 58 -32.14 9.56 11.40
C ASN A 58 -32.84 9.37 12.77
N LYS A 59 -32.18 9.66 13.90
CA LYS A 59 -32.67 9.25 15.23
C LYS A 59 -33.14 10.37 16.17
N ASP A 60 -32.42 11.48 16.30
CA ASP A 60 -32.72 12.52 17.31
C ASP A 60 -32.60 13.94 16.73
N GLU A 61 -33.66 14.73 16.83
CA GLU A 61 -33.69 16.13 16.40
C GLU A 61 -32.70 17.02 17.18
N GLY A 62 -32.24 16.58 18.35
CA GLY A 62 -31.25 17.28 19.17
C GLY A 62 -29.78 16.98 18.83
N THR A 63 -29.51 16.02 17.94
CA THR A 63 -28.14 15.62 17.56
C THR A 63 -27.72 16.27 16.24
N PHE A 64 -26.61 17.00 16.24
CA PHE A 64 -26.02 17.58 15.04
C PHE A 64 -24.78 16.79 14.67
N VAL A 65 -24.78 16.21 13.46
CA VAL A 65 -23.69 15.35 12.96
C VAL A 65 -22.97 16.08 11.83
N LEU A 66 -21.65 16.16 11.94
CA LEU A 66 -20.77 16.75 10.92
C LEU A 66 -19.84 15.66 10.38
N TYR A 67 -19.68 15.60 9.06
CA TYR A 67 -18.75 14.70 8.40
C TYR A 67 -17.62 15.50 7.74
N PHE A 68 -16.39 15.21 8.13
CA PHE A 68 -15.19 15.85 7.62
C PHE A 68 -14.27 14.81 6.99
N ASN A 69 -13.85 15.04 5.74
CA ASN A 69 -12.82 14.24 5.09
C ASN A 69 -11.52 15.04 5.04
N GLY A 70 -10.52 14.62 5.81
CA GLY A 70 -9.25 15.36 5.94
C GLY A 70 -8.47 15.46 4.64
N TRP A 71 -8.59 14.47 3.76
CA TRP A 71 -7.88 14.44 2.48
C TRP A 71 -8.38 15.52 1.51
N LEU A 72 -9.68 15.87 1.54
CA LEU A 72 -10.22 16.96 0.71
C LEU A 72 -9.59 18.33 1.00
N PHE A 73 -9.00 18.50 2.18
CA PHE A 73 -8.41 19.76 2.64
C PHE A 73 -6.87 19.74 2.67
N GLU A 74 -6.25 18.72 2.09
CA GLU A 74 -4.78 18.59 2.07
C GLU A 74 -4.07 19.76 1.35
N GLY A 75 -4.70 20.31 0.31
CA GLY A 75 -4.17 21.42 -0.49
C GLY A 75 -4.25 22.79 0.18
N TYR A 76 -4.87 22.92 1.36
CA TYR A 76 -4.97 24.19 2.07
C TYR A 76 -3.67 24.51 2.81
N ASP A 77 -3.29 25.78 2.87
CA ASP A 77 -2.02 26.21 3.49
C ASP A 77 -1.93 25.88 5.00
N ASP A 78 -3.08 25.72 5.67
CA ASP A 78 -3.23 25.36 7.09
C ASP A 78 -4.43 24.39 7.27
N ALA A 79 -4.16 23.10 7.53
CA ALA A 79 -5.23 22.10 7.69
C ALA A 79 -5.98 22.27 9.02
N LYS A 80 -5.35 22.84 10.06
CA LYS A 80 -6.06 23.16 11.30
C LYS A 80 -7.15 24.18 11.02
N ALA A 81 -6.78 25.30 10.42
CA ALA A 81 -7.73 26.36 10.09
C ALA A 81 -8.82 25.84 9.16
N ALA A 82 -8.48 25.00 8.18
CA ALA A 82 -9.48 24.39 7.29
C ALA A 82 -10.49 23.51 8.03
N LEU A 83 -10.06 22.68 8.99
CA LEU A 83 -10.97 21.88 9.82
C LEU A 83 -11.86 22.78 10.69
N LEU A 84 -11.28 23.79 11.36
CA LEU A 84 -12.02 24.74 12.19
C LEU A 84 -13.08 25.49 11.36
N GLU A 85 -12.67 26.05 10.23
CA GLU A 85 -13.55 26.78 9.30
C GLU A 85 -14.65 25.87 8.76
N SER A 86 -14.33 24.63 8.37
CA SER A 86 -15.33 23.68 7.86
C SER A 86 -16.40 23.37 8.90
N ILE A 87 -16.02 23.15 10.16
CA ILE A 87 -16.98 22.89 11.24
C ILE A 87 -17.86 24.11 11.48
N LEU A 88 -17.26 25.30 11.61
CA LEU A 88 -18.01 26.53 11.87
C LEU A 88 -18.93 26.93 10.71
N LYS A 89 -18.51 26.68 9.47
CA LYS A 89 -19.29 26.97 8.28
C LYS A 89 -20.58 26.14 8.23
N GLU A 90 -20.55 24.91 8.71
CA GLU A 90 -21.77 24.09 8.87
C GLU A 90 -22.77 24.68 9.88
N PHE A 91 -22.29 25.41 10.89
CA PHE A 91 -23.19 26.19 11.77
C PHE A 91 -23.68 27.47 11.09
N GLU A 92 -22.83 28.18 10.36
CA GLU A 92 -23.14 29.44 9.68
C GLU A 92 -24.18 29.26 8.55
N GLU A 93 -24.03 28.23 7.72
CA GLU A 93 -24.85 28.01 6.52
C GLU A 93 -26.16 27.25 6.82
N ASN A 94 -26.24 26.54 7.95
CA ASN A 94 -27.40 25.73 8.29
C ASN A 94 -28.57 26.59 8.79
N LYS A 95 -29.59 26.72 7.93
CA LYS A 95 -30.81 27.51 8.17
C LYS A 95 -31.68 27.01 9.34
N LYS A 96 -31.41 25.81 9.89
CA LYS A 96 -32.08 25.33 11.11
C LYS A 96 -31.68 26.16 12.34
N PHE A 97 -30.48 26.74 12.32
CA PHE A 97 -30.01 27.60 13.40
C PHE A 97 -30.52 29.03 13.25
N ASP A 98 -30.77 29.68 14.39
CA ASP A 98 -31.20 31.07 14.41
C ASP A 98 -30.09 32.01 13.94
N LYS A 99 -30.42 33.29 13.77
CA LYS A 99 -29.43 34.29 13.32
C LYS A 99 -28.28 34.45 14.33
N LYS A 100 -28.54 34.30 15.63
CA LYS A 100 -27.54 34.50 16.68
C LYS A 100 -26.43 33.44 16.60
N VAL A 101 -26.80 32.18 16.40
CA VAL A 101 -25.84 31.07 16.21
C VAL A 101 -25.02 31.29 14.94
N ARG A 102 -25.68 31.63 13.83
CA ARG A 102 -25.02 31.85 12.54
C ARG A 102 -24.06 33.03 12.58
N ASP A 103 -24.48 34.16 13.17
CA ASP A 103 -23.63 35.34 13.35
C ASP A 103 -22.42 35.04 14.25
N LYS A 104 -22.61 34.22 15.29
CA LYS A 104 -21.52 33.78 16.17
C LYS A 104 -20.52 32.88 15.46
N ALA A 105 -21.00 31.88 14.71
CA ALA A 105 -20.15 31.05 13.88
C ALA A 105 -19.35 31.88 12.86
N SER A 106 -20.00 32.86 12.22
CA SER A 106 -19.34 33.80 11.29
C SER A 106 -18.24 34.62 11.97
N SER A 107 -18.48 35.10 13.20
CA SER A 107 -17.46 35.80 14.00
C SER A 107 -16.27 34.90 14.30
N MET A 108 -16.50 33.65 14.70
CA MET A 108 -15.43 32.69 14.97
C MET A 108 -14.61 32.36 13.71
N ILE A 109 -15.27 32.23 12.54
CA ILE A 109 -14.59 32.05 11.25
C ILE A 109 -13.66 33.23 10.96
N LYS A 110 -14.08 34.46 11.24
CA LYS A 110 -13.21 35.65 11.11
C LYS A 110 -12.02 35.58 12.07
N SER A 111 -12.21 35.15 13.32
CA SER A 111 -11.14 34.94 14.29
C SER A 111 -10.12 33.90 13.82
N VAL A 112 -10.57 32.77 13.27
CA VAL A 112 -9.69 31.72 12.72
C VAL A 112 -8.90 32.23 11.51
N ASN A 113 -9.57 32.95 10.59
CA ASN A 113 -8.91 33.56 9.43
C ASN A 113 -7.86 34.60 9.83
N TRP A 114 -8.14 35.39 10.86
CA TRP A 114 -7.19 36.35 11.42
C TRP A 114 -5.94 35.66 11.97
N LEU A 115 -6.11 34.59 12.75
CA LEU A 115 -5.00 33.78 13.27
C LEU A 115 -4.13 33.20 12.15
N ARG A 116 -4.76 32.77 11.06
CA ARG A 116 -4.07 32.30 9.85
C ARG A 116 -3.25 33.41 9.18
N ILE A 117 -3.82 34.60 9.00
CA ILE A 117 -3.23 35.72 8.25
C ILE A 117 -2.10 36.43 9.01
N ALA A 118 -2.19 36.52 10.34
CA ALA A 118 -1.21 37.23 11.17
C ALA A 118 0.18 36.56 11.25
N GLY A 119 0.46 35.49 10.49
CA GLY A 119 1.73 34.74 10.61
C GLY A 119 1.93 34.05 11.97
N LEU A 120 0.90 34.14 12.82
CA LEU A 120 0.61 33.35 14.00
C LEU A 120 -0.04 32.00 13.65
N GLY A 121 -0.07 31.66 12.36
CA GLY A 121 -0.52 30.37 11.86
C GLY A 121 0.03 29.26 12.74
N PHE A 122 -0.86 28.36 13.12
CA PHE A 122 -0.64 27.29 14.09
C PHE A 122 0.50 26.31 13.72
N LYS A 123 1.20 26.53 12.60
CA LYS A 123 2.47 25.88 12.22
C LYS A 123 3.59 26.11 13.23
N ASN A 124 3.57 27.24 13.97
CA ASN A 124 4.64 27.63 14.91
C ASN A 124 4.23 27.60 16.40
N VAL A 125 2.96 27.34 16.74
CA VAL A 125 2.53 27.13 18.13
C VAL A 125 2.76 25.66 18.46
N VAL A 126 4.02 25.29 18.68
CA VAL A 126 4.36 24.01 19.28
C VAL A 126 4.24 24.21 20.79
N ILE A 127 3.30 23.52 21.45
CA ILE A 127 3.43 23.20 22.87
C ILE A 127 3.92 21.76 22.92
N PRO A 128 5.25 21.51 22.92
CA PRO A 128 5.74 20.18 23.24
C PRO A 128 5.33 19.87 24.67
N ALA A 129 4.60 18.78 24.89
CA ALA A 129 4.31 18.28 26.24
C ALA A 129 5.60 18.04 27.05
N ALA A 130 6.74 17.83 26.37
CA ALA A 130 8.06 17.67 26.97
C ALA A 130 8.72 18.99 27.44
N THR A 131 8.50 20.13 26.78
CA THR A 131 9.17 21.40 27.14
C THR A 131 8.57 22.07 28.37
N ALA A 132 7.30 21.80 28.69
CA ALA A 132 6.69 22.20 29.96
C ALA A 132 7.39 21.56 31.17
N TYR A 133 7.96 20.36 31.00
CA TYR A 133 8.69 19.64 32.05
C TYR A 133 10.19 20.00 32.12
N ALA A 134 10.82 20.29 30.98
CA ALA A 134 12.28 20.43 30.90
C ALA A 134 12.82 21.86 31.20
N THR A 135 12.00 22.91 31.11
CA THR A 135 12.47 24.31 31.14
C THR A 135 12.05 25.13 32.36
N GLY A 136 11.39 24.52 33.36
CA GLY A 136 10.98 25.24 34.57
C GLY A 136 9.94 26.35 34.35
N GLY A 137 9.21 26.33 33.23
CA GLY A 137 8.11 27.28 32.98
C GLY A 137 8.51 28.64 32.39
N VAL A 138 9.63 28.74 31.68
CA VAL A 138 10.04 30.01 31.02
C VAL A 138 9.11 30.31 29.83
N SER A 139 8.49 31.48 29.86
CA SER A 139 7.37 31.89 29.01
C SER A 139 7.78 32.26 27.57
N LEU A 140 6.97 31.86 26.59
CA LEU A 140 7.13 32.17 25.15
C LEU A 140 6.78 33.63 24.78
N ILE A 141 6.55 34.48 25.79
CA ILE A 141 6.06 35.86 25.68
C ILE A 141 6.97 36.76 24.81
N PRO A 142 8.31 36.74 24.94
CA PRO A 142 9.18 37.69 24.21
C PRO A 142 9.21 37.46 22.69
N TYR A 143 9.17 36.19 22.27
CA TYR A 143 9.23 35.83 20.85
C TYR A 143 7.91 36.18 20.13
N LEU A 144 6.78 35.94 20.79
CA LEU A 144 5.46 36.25 20.26
C LEU A 144 5.19 37.76 20.20
N THR A 145 5.57 38.51 21.24
CA THR A 145 5.44 39.98 21.26
C THR A 145 6.31 40.66 20.20
N GLN A 146 7.53 40.17 19.96
CA GLN A 146 8.39 40.69 18.89
C GLN A 146 7.81 40.43 17.50
N LYS A 147 7.22 39.25 17.27
CA LYS A 147 6.64 38.88 15.97
C LYS A 147 5.32 39.62 15.70
N LEU A 148 4.47 39.77 16.72
CA LEU A 148 3.23 40.55 16.65
C LEU A 148 3.49 42.05 16.51
N GLY A 149 4.49 42.59 17.23
CA GLY A 149 4.89 43.99 17.13
C GLY A 149 5.53 44.38 15.79
N SER A 150 5.90 43.38 14.97
CA SER A 150 6.45 43.59 13.62
C SER A 150 5.39 43.65 12.51
N LEU A 151 4.11 43.35 12.82
CA LEU A 151 3.01 43.44 11.87
C LEU A 151 2.54 44.90 11.77
N SER A 152 2.64 45.48 10.57
CA SER A 152 2.15 46.84 10.32
C SER A 152 0.63 46.84 10.06
N ALA A 153 -0.07 47.89 10.49
CA ALA A 153 -1.51 48.05 10.26
C ALA A 153 -1.89 48.06 8.76
N SER A 154 -0.96 48.46 7.88
CA SER A 154 -1.12 48.44 6.42
C SER A 154 -1.04 47.03 5.81
N ASP A 155 -0.20 46.13 6.35
CA ASP A 155 -0.12 44.74 5.87
C ASP A 155 -1.41 43.94 6.20
N ILE A 156 -2.14 44.41 7.20
CA ILE A 156 -3.38 43.83 7.72
C ILE A 156 -4.59 44.31 6.90
N SER A 157 -4.67 45.61 6.56
CA SER A 157 -5.80 46.18 5.82
C SER A 157 -5.90 45.70 4.38
N ASP A 158 -4.77 45.41 3.73
CA ASP A 158 -4.74 44.92 2.35
C ASP A 158 -5.17 43.45 2.23
N LYS A 159 -5.05 42.66 3.32
CA LYS A 159 -5.41 41.24 3.35
C LYS A 159 -6.79 40.96 3.94
N LEU A 160 -7.29 41.80 4.83
CA LEU A 160 -8.63 41.71 5.40
C LEU A 160 -9.46 42.90 4.93
N LYS A 161 -10.18 42.70 3.83
CA LYS A 161 -11.23 43.64 3.42
C LYS A 161 -12.38 43.61 4.43
N GLY A 162 -12.32 44.46 5.47
CA GLY A 162 -13.54 45.07 5.99
C GLY A 162 -13.83 45.16 7.49
N ASP A 163 -13.01 44.70 8.45
CA ASP A 163 -13.37 44.85 9.88
C ASP A 163 -12.18 45.22 10.79
N LYS A 164 -12.48 46.01 11.84
CA LYS A 164 -11.57 46.73 12.77
C LYS A 164 -10.59 45.80 13.54
N PRO A 165 -9.34 45.62 13.10
CA PRO A 165 -8.37 44.72 13.71
C PRO A 165 -7.86 45.21 15.07
N GLU A 166 -7.91 46.52 15.30
CA GLU A 166 -7.36 47.19 16.49
C GLU A 166 -8.13 46.91 17.78
N GLU A 167 -9.45 46.70 17.71
CA GLU A 167 -10.28 46.39 18.88
C GLU A 167 -10.02 44.96 19.38
N PHE A 168 -9.83 44.01 18.48
CA PHE A 168 -9.48 42.61 18.79
C PHE A 168 -8.05 42.46 19.32
N LEU A 169 -7.09 43.23 18.78
CA LEU A 169 -5.72 43.27 19.31
C LEU A 169 -5.67 43.82 20.75
N LYS A 170 -6.51 44.81 21.06
CA LYS A 170 -6.61 45.39 22.41
C LYS A 170 -7.27 44.46 23.42
N SER A 171 -8.21 43.59 23.01
CA SER A 171 -8.79 42.59 23.91
C SER A 171 -7.78 41.49 24.24
N LEU A 172 -7.02 41.00 23.24
CA LEU A 172 -5.98 39.99 23.45
C LEU A 172 -4.82 40.45 24.34
N LEU A 173 -4.52 41.76 24.39
CA LEU A 173 -3.46 42.34 25.23
C LEU A 173 -3.91 42.64 26.67
N LYS A 174 -5.21 42.63 26.95
CA LYS A 174 -5.76 43.07 28.24
C LYS A 174 -5.85 41.98 29.30
N ASP A 175 -5.94 40.69 28.92
CA ASP A 175 -6.48 39.68 29.84
C ASP A 175 -5.48 38.76 30.54
N SER A 176 -4.17 38.76 30.22
CA SER A 176 -3.13 38.24 31.15
C SER A 176 -1.71 38.44 30.61
N PRO A 177 -0.88 39.32 31.20
CA PRO A 177 0.50 39.55 30.77
C PRO A 177 1.48 38.40 31.12
N ASN A 178 1.03 37.34 31.80
CA ASN A 178 1.88 36.24 32.31
C ASN A 178 1.47 34.82 31.85
N GLU A 179 0.44 34.67 31.01
CA GLU A 179 0.05 33.36 30.45
C GLU A 179 0.65 33.14 29.05
N ASP A 180 0.93 31.89 28.70
CA ASP A 180 1.34 31.52 27.34
C ASP A 180 0.24 31.94 26.34
N TYR A 181 0.55 32.87 25.43
CA TYR A 181 -0.39 33.46 24.48
C TYR A 181 -1.11 32.42 23.61
N GLY A 182 -0.43 31.31 23.28
CA GLY A 182 -1.06 30.19 22.58
C GLY A 182 -2.13 29.51 23.42
N THR A 183 -1.89 29.39 24.73
CA THR A 183 -2.85 28.81 25.69
C THR A 183 -4.06 29.74 25.91
N VAL A 184 -3.86 31.07 25.91
CA VAL A 184 -4.93 32.06 26.00
C VAL A 184 -5.85 31.99 24.77
N LEU A 185 -5.28 32.03 23.56
CA LEU A 185 -6.06 31.93 22.31
C LEU A 185 -6.85 30.62 22.19
N ILE A 186 -6.29 29.51 22.66
CA ILE A 186 -6.97 28.21 22.66
C ILE A 186 -8.11 28.19 23.68
N ARG A 187 -7.92 28.81 24.86
CA ARG A 187 -8.97 28.95 25.87
C ARG A 187 -10.11 29.81 25.34
N ASP A 188 -9.79 30.94 24.72
CA ASP A 188 -10.78 31.87 24.19
C ASP A 188 -11.61 31.22 23.08
N PHE A 189 -10.97 30.49 22.15
CA PHE A 189 -11.69 29.73 21.12
C PHE A 189 -12.61 28.66 21.73
N ARG A 190 -12.15 27.95 22.76
CA ARG A 190 -12.95 26.92 23.43
C ARG A 190 -14.17 27.50 24.13
N GLU A 191 -14.03 28.62 24.82
CA GLU A 191 -15.16 29.30 25.46
C GLU A 191 -16.14 29.83 24.40
N GLU A 192 -15.64 30.47 23.33
CA GLU A 192 -16.49 30.91 22.21
C GLU A 192 -17.24 29.74 21.57
N PHE A 193 -16.56 28.60 21.37
CA PHE A 193 -17.17 27.39 20.82
C PHE A 193 -18.19 26.78 21.78
N LYS A 194 -17.88 26.71 23.08
CA LYS A 194 -18.82 26.25 24.10
C LYS A 194 -20.09 27.09 24.10
N GLU A 195 -19.94 28.41 24.08
CA GLU A 195 -21.08 29.32 24.00
C GLU A 195 -21.86 29.18 22.67
N LEU A 196 -21.19 28.86 21.56
CA LEU A 196 -21.84 28.53 20.29
C LEU A 196 -22.71 27.28 20.43
N ILE A 197 -22.17 26.21 21.02
CA ILE A 197 -22.89 24.95 21.26
C ILE A 197 -24.10 25.20 22.18
N GLU A 198 -23.92 25.90 23.29
CA GLU A 198 -25.02 26.26 24.21
C GLU A 198 -26.10 27.11 23.54
N THR A 199 -25.70 28.11 22.75
CA THR A 199 -26.63 28.99 22.03
C THR A 199 -27.39 28.23 20.93
N SER A 200 -26.75 27.24 20.30
CA SER A 200 -27.36 26.43 19.24
C SER A 200 -28.48 25.51 19.74
N LYS A 201 -28.58 25.28 21.06
CA LYS A 201 -29.54 24.39 21.72
C LYS A 201 -29.48 22.95 21.22
N ILE A 202 -28.40 22.55 20.54
CA ILE A 202 -28.16 21.15 20.23
C ILE A 202 -27.88 20.41 21.55
N LYS A 203 -28.41 19.21 21.67
CA LYS A 203 -28.09 18.33 22.80
C LYS A 203 -26.72 17.69 22.63
N LYS A 204 -26.28 17.53 21.37
CA LYS A 204 -25.05 16.81 21.04
C LYS A 204 -24.49 17.26 19.70
N LEU A 205 -23.19 17.48 19.65
CA LEU A 205 -22.42 17.61 18.42
C LEU A 205 -21.58 16.35 18.21
N ILE A 206 -21.72 15.68 17.07
CA ILE A 206 -20.87 14.55 16.69
C ILE A 206 -20.07 14.94 15.45
N VAL A 207 -18.75 14.94 15.54
CA VAL A 207 -17.85 15.22 14.42
C VAL A 207 -17.18 13.92 13.98
N VAL A 208 -17.53 13.47 12.79
CA VAL A 208 -16.95 12.29 12.14
C VAL A 208 -15.82 12.74 11.22
N ILE A 209 -14.62 12.21 11.42
CA ILE A 209 -13.41 12.58 10.70
C ILE A 209 -12.87 11.35 9.99
N ASP A 210 -12.76 11.41 8.66
CA ASP A 210 -12.34 10.31 7.80
C ASP A 210 -11.12 10.67 6.95
N ASP A 211 -10.45 9.64 6.41
CA ASP A 211 -9.31 9.73 5.49
C ASP A 211 -8.12 10.60 6.00
N LEU A 212 -7.94 10.74 7.32
CA LEU A 212 -6.74 11.37 7.87
C LEU A 212 -5.46 10.65 7.43
N ASP A 213 -5.52 9.32 7.36
CA ASP A 213 -4.41 8.45 6.96
C ASP A 213 -4.02 8.57 5.47
N ARG A 214 -4.72 9.39 4.68
CA ARG A 214 -4.32 9.75 3.31
C ARG A 214 -3.58 11.08 3.20
N CYS A 215 -3.58 11.88 4.27
CA CYS A 215 -2.92 13.17 4.29
C CYS A 215 -1.40 13.01 4.47
N THR A 216 -0.64 14.00 4.02
CA THR A 216 0.77 14.18 4.38
C THR A 216 0.99 14.25 5.89
N THR A 217 2.19 13.88 6.34
CA THR A 217 2.56 13.80 7.77
C THR A 217 2.26 15.09 8.52
N ASP A 218 2.66 16.25 7.99
CA ASP A 218 2.41 17.55 8.63
C ASP A 218 0.90 17.83 8.77
N ARG A 219 0.12 17.49 7.73
CA ARG A 219 -1.34 17.69 7.72
C ARG A 219 -2.07 16.76 8.68
N ILE A 220 -1.57 15.54 8.87
CA ILE A 220 -2.10 14.65 9.91
C ILE A 220 -1.94 15.31 11.28
N ILE A 221 -0.74 15.79 11.62
CA ILE A 221 -0.48 16.44 12.91
C ILE A 221 -1.33 17.70 13.08
N GLU A 222 -1.38 18.53 12.04
CA GLU A 222 -2.24 19.70 12.03
C GLU A 222 -3.70 19.33 12.35
N ASN A 223 -4.29 18.37 11.63
CA ASN A 223 -5.66 17.92 11.92
C ASN A 223 -5.84 17.40 13.36
N LEU A 224 -4.92 16.57 13.88
CA LEU A 224 -5.01 16.06 15.25
C LEU A 224 -4.93 17.17 16.30
N GLU A 225 -4.11 18.18 16.06
CA GLU A 225 -4.00 19.35 16.93
C GLU A 225 -5.24 20.25 16.86
N ALA A 226 -5.89 20.38 15.70
CA ALA A 226 -7.17 21.08 15.59
C ALA A 226 -8.31 20.34 16.29
N ILE A 227 -8.36 19.01 16.19
CA ILE A 227 -9.32 18.19 16.95
C ILE A 227 -9.17 18.48 18.44
N LYS A 228 -7.94 18.55 18.95
CA LYS A 228 -7.64 18.88 20.34
C LYS A 228 -8.24 20.22 20.80
N LEU A 229 -8.46 21.18 19.90
CA LEU A 229 -9.08 22.46 20.25
C LEU A 229 -10.55 22.29 20.64
N PHE A 230 -11.27 21.39 19.97
CA PHE A 230 -12.67 21.08 20.29
C PHE A 230 -12.83 20.03 21.39
N LEU A 231 -11.78 19.25 21.69
CA LEU A 231 -11.82 18.28 22.78
C LEU A 231 -12.10 18.97 24.11
N ASN A 232 -12.89 18.30 24.94
CA ASN A 232 -13.31 18.75 26.27
C ASN A 232 -14.36 19.88 26.29
N VAL A 233 -15.07 20.10 25.18
CA VAL A 233 -16.30 20.91 25.19
C VAL A 233 -17.48 20.01 25.49
N ASP A 234 -18.29 20.37 26.48
CA ASP A 234 -19.45 19.58 26.90
C ASP A 234 -20.39 19.29 25.72
N ASN A 235 -21.04 18.13 25.75
CA ASN A 235 -21.97 17.68 24.71
C ASN A 235 -21.33 17.46 23.31
N THR A 236 -20.01 17.28 23.22
CA THR A 236 -19.32 16.97 21.96
C THR A 236 -18.78 15.53 21.90
N ALA A 237 -18.77 14.95 20.72
CA ALA A 237 -18.15 13.67 20.45
C ALA A 237 -17.38 13.68 19.12
N PHE A 238 -16.24 13.01 19.08
CA PHE A 238 -15.40 12.88 17.89
C PHE A 238 -15.25 11.41 17.50
N VAL A 239 -15.39 11.09 16.21
CA VAL A 239 -15.15 9.75 15.66
C VAL A 239 -14.10 9.85 14.57
N ILE A 240 -12.92 9.27 14.78
CA ILE A 240 -11.76 9.42 13.89
C ILE A 240 -11.45 8.10 13.20
N GLY A 241 -11.64 8.03 11.88
CA GLY A 241 -11.22 6.91 11.04
C GLY A 241 -9.78 7.09 10.55
N ALA A 242 -8.88 6.17 10.92
CA ALA A 242 -7.49 6.21 10.44
C ALA A 242 -6.79 4.84 10.48
N ASP A 243 -5.72 4.67 9.71
CA ASP A 243 -4.74 3.61 9.95
C ASP A 243 -3.80 4.05 11.08
N PRO A 244 -3.80 3.33 12.23
CA PRO A 244 -3.00 3.73 13.39
C PRO A 244 -1.50 3.75 13.10
N ARG A 245 -1.00 2.96 12.13
CA ARG A 245 0.43 2.95 11.76
C ARG A 245 0.85 4.23 11.07
N ILE A 246 -0.01 4.77 10.19
CA ILE A 246 0.25 6.01 9.45
C ILE A 246 0.24 7.19 10.43
N VAL A 247 -0.74 7.22 11.33
CA VAL A 247 -0.82 8.26 12.37
C VAL A 247 0.39 8.20 13.31
N ARG A 248 0.76 7.01 13.82
CA ARG A 248 1.96 6.83 14.65
C ARG A 248 3.24 7.26 13.93
N HIS A 249 3.35 6.97 12.64
CA HIS A 249 4.48 7.40 11.83
C HIS A 249 4.55 8.92 11.73
N ALA A 250 3.43 9.59 11.46
CA ALA A 250 3.37 11.04 11.37
C ALA A 250 3.78 11.73 12.69
N ILE A 251 3.26 11.22 13.81
CA ILE A 251 3.61 11.71 15.16
C ILE A 251 5.11 11.53 15.39
N ARG A 252 5.63 10.33 15.16
CA ARG A 252 7.05 10.02 15.33
C ARG A 252 7.94 10.91 14.46
N ALA A 253 7.59 11.15 13.21
CA ALA A 253 8.36 12.00 12.31
C ALA A 253 8.44 13.45 12.82
N ARG A 254 7.34 13.99 13.36
CA ARG A 254 7.27 15.34 13.92
C ARG A 254 8.14 15.52 15.17
N TYR A 255 8.13 14.53 16.07
CA TYR A 255 8.86 14.61 17.36
C TYR A 255 10.34 14.21 17.28
N ARG A 256 10.78 13.60 16.16
CA ARG A 256 12.18 13.19 15.92
C ARG A 256 13.14 14.30 15.50
N LEU A 257 12.66 15.54 15.32
CA LEU A 257 13.49 16.64 14.85
C LEU A 257 14.55 17.14 15.86
N ASN A 258 14.66 16.51 17.04
CA ASN A 258 15.65 16.88 18.06
C ASN A 258 16.73 15.81 18.34
N ASP A 259 16.75 14.66 17.66
CA ASP A 259 17.56 13.51 18.10
C ASP A 259 18.77 13.25 17.21
N ASN A 260 19.93 13.78 17.62
CA ASN A 260 21.24 13.30 17.22
C ASN A 260 21.74 12.29 18.29
N GLU A 261 21.10 11.14 18.53
CA GLU A 261 21.71 10.05 19.33
C GLU A 261 20.94 8.71 19.26
N GLU A 262 21.68 7.60 19.13
CA GLU A 262 21.15 6.25 18.84
C GLU A 262 20.50 5.53 20.03
N GLY A 263 20.46 6.14 21.23
CA GLY A 263 19.93 5.54 22.46
C GLY A 263 18.41 5.64 22.68
N GLU A 264 17.69 6.48 21.93
CA GLU A 264 16.36 6.97 22.32
C GLU A 264 15.15 6.33 21.61
N VAL A 265 15.35 5.28 20.81
CA VAL A 265 14.26 4.64 20.02
C VAL A 265 13.11 4.11 20.91
N ARG A 266 13.40 3.69 22.15
CA ARG A 266 12.38 3.24 23.11
C ARG A 266 11.57 4.40 23.72
N ASN A 267 12.19 5.54 24.00
CA ASN A 267 11.51 6.72 24.55
C ASN A 267 10.54 7.33 23.53
N ASN A 268 10.97 7.39 22.26
CA ASN A 268 10.15 7.89 21.16
C ASN A 268 8.87 7.08 20.89
N THR A 269 8.83 5.80 21.25
CA THR A 269 7.60 5.00 21.08
C THR A 269 6.58 5.28 22.18
N ARG A 270 7.03 5.52 23.42
CA ARG A 270 6.15 5.92 24.53
C ARG A 270 5.49 7.26 24.29
N ILE A 271 6.24 8.26 23.80
CA ILE A 271 5.70 9.60 23.49
C ILE A 271 4.56 9.53 22.47
N VAL A 272 4.72 8.69 21.44
CA VAL A 272 3.71 8.50 20.39
C VAL A 272 2.43 7.86 20.95
N ASP A 273 2.60 6.85 21.80
CA ASP A 273 1.49 6.13 22.40
C ASP A 273 0.75 7.02 23.41
N ASP A 274 1.48 7.75 24.26
CA ASP A 274 0.91 8.73 25.20
C ASP A 274 0.14 9.86 24.48
N TYR A 275 0.63 10.30 23.31
CA TYR A 275 -0.06 11.30 22.51
C TYR A 275 -1.40 10.78 21.99
N LEU A 276 -1.42 9.56 21.45
CA LEU A 276 -2.64 8.93 20.94
C LEU A 276 -3.64 8.62 22.06
N GLU A 277 -3.18 8.10 23.19
CA GLU A 277 -4.05 7.81 24.35
C GLU A 277 -4.72 9.08 24.90
N LYS A 278 -4.02 10.22 24.91
CA LYS A 278 -4.60 11.50 25.33
C LYS A 278 -5.62 12.07 24.35
N LEU A 279 -5.51 11.73 23.06
CA LEU A 279 -6.41 12.22 22.03
C LEU A 279 -7.61 11.28 21.82
N ILE A 280 -7.40 9.97 21.97
CA ILE A 280 -8.37 8.92 21.63
C ILE A 280 -8.69 8.13 22.90
N GLN A 281 -9.81 8.49 23.52
CA GLN A 281 -10.30 7.83 24.73
C GLN A 281 -10.74 6.38 24.46
N VAL A 282 -11.38 6.12 23.32
CA VAL A 282 -11.90 4.78 22.98
C VAL A 282 -11.33 4.30 21.64
N PRO A 283 -10.28 3.48 21.63
CA PRO A 283 -9.75 2.88 20.42
C PRO A 283 -10.57 1.64 20.01
N TYR A 284 -11.25 1.71 18.88
CA TYR A 284 -12.00 0.61 18.28
C TYR A 284 -11.34 0.12 16.99
N SER A 285 -10.80 -1.10 17.01
CA SER A 285 -10.14 -1.69 15.83
C SER A 285 -11.09 -2.59 15.05
N LEU A 286 -11.22 -2.34 13.74
CA LEU A 286 -12.01 -3.18 12.84
C LEU A 286 -11.35 -4.55 12.68
N PRO A 287 -12.12 -5.64 12.86
CA PRO A 287 -11.60 -6.98 12.62
C PRO A 287 -11.35 -7.20 11.13
N LYS A 288 -10.33 -8.02 10.83
CA LYS A 288 -10.14 -8.59 9.49
C LYS A 288 -11.19 -9.65 9.25
N LEU A 289 -11.63 -9.80 8.00
CA LEU A 289 -12.59 -10.83 7.65
C LEU A 289 -11.97 -12.22 7.84
N SER A 290 -12.70 -13.09 8.53
CA SER A 290 -12.46 -14.53 8.61
C SER A 290 -12.85 -15.23 7.31
N ASP A 291 -12.46 -16.51 7.17
CA ASP A 291 -12.75 -17.30 5.96
C ASP A 291 -14.25 -17.33 5.64
N SER A 292 -15.10 -17.49 6.67
CA SER A 292 -16.56 -17.54 6.49
C SER A 292 -17.16 -16.19 6.12
N GLU A 293 -16.57 -15.09 6.60
CA GLU A 293 -16.96 -13.73 6.24
C GLU A 293 -16.52 -13.39 4.82
N VAL A 294 -15.33 -13.84 4.38
CA VAL A 294 -14.87 -13.68 2.99
C VAL A 294 -15.77 -14.45 2.04
N GLU A 295 -16.09 -15.72 2.31
CA GLU A 295 -17.01 -16.50 1.49
C GLU A 295 -18.39 -15.83 1.38
N THR A 296 -18.90 -15.35 2.51
CA THR A 296 -20.17 -14.61 2.57
C THR A 296 -20.10 -13.33 1.76
N TYR A 297 -19.03 -12.56 1.91
CA TYR A 297 -18.87 -11.29 1.21
C TYR A 297 -18.79 -11.49 -0.31
N ILE A 298 -18.02 -12.49 -0.77
CA ILE A 298 -17.95 -12.86 -2.19
C ILE A 298 -19.33 -13.30 -2.69
N SER A 299 -20.06 -14.10 -1.91
CA SER A 299 -21.41 -14.54 -2.23
C SER A 299 -22.35 -13.35 -2.45
N LEU A 300 -22.38 -12.40 -1.51
CA LEU A 300 -23.20 -11.20 -1.60
C LEU A 300 -22.79 -10.29 -2.76
N LEU A 301 -21.49 -10.15 -3.03
CA LEU A 301 -20.99 -9.37 -4.16
C LEU A 301 -21.45 -9.94 -5.51
N ILE A 302 -21.39 -11.26 -5.67
CA ILE A 302 -21.84 -11.94 -6.90
C ILE A 302 -23.37 -11.89 -7.00
N SER A 303 -24.09 -12.13 -5.91
CA SER A 303 -25.54 -11.98 -5.87
C SER A 303 -25.99 -10.57 -6.27
N LYS A 304 -25.32 -9.53 -5.76
CA LYS A 304 -25.61 -8.13 -6.14
C LYS A 304 -25.45 -7.86 -7.64
N ARG A 305 -24.48 -8.54 -8.26
CA ARG A 305 -24.14 -8.36 -9.67
C ARG A 305 -25.12 -9.09 -10.60
N GLU A 306 -25.58 -10.26 -10.19
CA GLU A 306 -26.32 -11.19 -11.06
C GLU A 306 -27.83 -11.17 -10.83
N LEU A 307 -28.28 -10.73 -9.66
CA LEU A 307 -29.70 -10.66 -9.33
C LEU A 307 -30.29 -9.30 -9.65
N GLU A 308 -31.59 -9.31 -9.98
CA GLU A 308 -32.40 -8.09 -10.05
C GLU A 308 -32.46 -7.40 -8.68
N PRO A 309 -32.57 -6.05 -8.61
CA PRO A 309 -32.54 -5.30 -7.36
C PRO A 309 -33.53 -5.81 -6.30
N LYS A 310 -34.76 -6.17 -6.72
CA LYS A 310 -35.80 -6.70 -5.81
C LYS A 310 -35.43 -8.07 -5.22
N SER A 311 -34.81 -8.94 -6.00
CA SER A 311 -34.33 -10.25 -5.54
C SER A 311 -33.16 -10.06 -4.57
N PHE A 312 -32.24 -9.15 -4.91
CA PHE A 312 -31.09 -8.84 -4.05
C PHE A 312 -31.50 -8.20 -2.72
N GLU A 313 -32.51 -7.34 -2.69
CA GLU A 313 -33.06 -6.79 -1.44
C GLU A 313 -33.54 -7.90 -0.48
N LYS A 314 -34.22 -8.93 -0.99
CA LYS A 314 -34.63 -10.10 -0.19
C LYS A 314 -33.42 -10.85 0.35
N VAL A 315 -32.37 -11.01 -0.46
CA VAL A 315 -31.10 -11.62 -0.04
C VAL A 315 -30.47 -10.81 1.10
N LEU A 316 -30.42 -9.48 1.00
CA LEU A 316 -29.88 -8.63 2.07
C LEU A 316 -30.67 -8.73 3.38
N VAL A 317 -32.00 -8.76 3.30
CA VAL A 317 -32.85 -8.95 4.48
C VAL A 317 -32.57 -10.30 5.15
N SER A 318 -32.50 -11.37 4.36
CA SER A 318 -32.18 -12.71 4.88
C SER A 318 -30.76 -12.81 5.44
N PHE A 319 -29.78 -12.15 4.81
CA PHE A 319 -28.42 -12.06 5.31
C PHE A 319 -28.35 -11.39 6.68
N LYS A 320 -29.05 -10.26 6.86
CA LYS A 320 -29.12 -9.56 8.16
C LYS A 320 -29.76 -10.44 9.23
N ASP A 321 -30.86 -11.13 8.91
CA ASP A 321 -31.49 -12.08 9.82
C ASP A 321 -30.55 -13.24 10.17
N PHE A 322 -29.89 -13.82 9.17
CA PHE A 322 -28.91 -14.89 9.36
C PHE A 322 -27.77 -14.45 10.29
N ARG A 323 -27.16 -13.29 10.06
CA ARG A 323 -26.05 -12.79 10.90
C ARG A 323 -26.44 -12.54 12.35
N SER A 324 -27.70 -12.16 12.61
CA SER A 324 -28.21 -11.99 13.98
C SER A 324 -28.28 -13.33 14.74
N LYS A 325 -28.54 -14.45 14.03
CA LYS A 325 -28.72 -15.79 14.60
C LYS A 325 -27.44 -16.63 14.56
N ASN A 326 -26.64 -16.50 13.50
CA ASN A 326 -25.43 -17.25 13.26
C ASN A 326 -24.29 -16.32 12.81
N ARG A 327 -23.54 -15.81 13.78
CA ARG A 327 -22.47 -14.83 13.54
C ARG A 327 -21.28 -15.42 12.78
N TYR A 328 -20.94 -16.67 13.04
CA TYR A 328 -19.71 -17.31 12.55
C TYR A 328 -19.93 -18.12 11.26
N GLY A 329 -21.18 -18.44 10.95
CA GLY A 329 -21.54 -19.23 9.77
C GLY A 329 -21.34 -18.50 8.46
N VAL A 330 -21.29 -19.29 7.39
CA VAL A 330 -21.28 -18.81 6.01
C VAL A 330 -22.71 -18.54 5.57
N PHE A 331 -22.95 -17.37 4.97
CA PHE A 331 -24.13 -17.10 4.17
C PHE A 331 -23.77 -17.23 2.69
N GLY A 332 -24.08 -18.39 2.10
CA GLY A 332 -23.64 -18.76 0.75
C GLY A 332 -24.75 -19.41 -0.07
N LEU A 333 -24.38 -20.23 -1.06
CA LEU A 333 -25.32 -20.86 -2.00
C LEU A 333 -26.50 -21.59 -1.33
N VAL A 334 -26.24 -22.31 -0.24
CA VAL A 334 -27.27 -23.05 0.50
C VAL A 334 -28.35 -22.10 1.04
N ASN A 335 -27.95 -20.91 1.51
CA ASN A 335 -28.85 -19.90 2.04
C ASN A 335 -29.61 -19.16 0.93
N LEU A 336 -29.01 -19.05 -0.27
CA LEU A 336 -29.61 -18.36 -1.40
C LEU A 336 -30.76 -19.15 -2.03
N LYS A 337 -30.68 -20.49 -2.07
CA LYS A 337 -31.67 -21.38 -2.69
C LYS A 337 -33.14 -21.08 -2.32
N PRO A 338 -33.52 -20.91 -1.03
CA PRO A 338 -34.92 -20.62 -0.67
C PRO A 338 -35.36 -19.16 -0.94
N ILE A 339 -34.45 -18.27 -1.33
CA ILE A 339 -34.70 -16.82 -1.46
C ILE A 339 -34.94 -16.43 -2.92
N VAL A 340 -34.18 -17.01 -3.83
CA VAL A 340 -34.17 -16.67 -5.25
C VAL A 340 -35.00 -17.67 -6.07
N THR A 341 -35.33 -17.31 -7.31
CA THR A 341 -35.99 -18.22 -8.25
C THR A 341 -35.05 -19.35 -8.68
N ASN A 342 -35.60 -20.45 -9.21
CA ASN A 342 -34.79 -21.58 -9.69
C ASN A 342 -33.80 -21.16 -10.81
N GLU A 343 -34.20 -20.24 -11.68
CA GLU A 343 -33.36 -19.72 -12.77
C GLU A 343 -32.19 -18.90 -12.22
N GLU A 344 -32.48 -17.95 -11.33
CA GLU A 344 -31.45 -17.18 -10.60
C GLU A 344 -30.51 -18.09 -9.79
N TYR A 345 -31.05 -19.16 -9.18
CA TYR A 345 -30.24 -20.11 -8.41
C TYR A 345 -29.24 -20.86 -9.28
N GLU A 346 -29.65 -21.39 -10.44
CA GLU A 346 -28.73 -22.10 -11.33
C GLU A 346 -27.67 -21.15 -11.92
N GLN A 347 -28.04 -19.89 -12.21
CA GLN A 347 -27.08 -18.86 -12.57
C GLN A 347 -26.04 -18.64 -11.45
N LEU A 348 -26.50 -18.39 -10.21
CA LEU A 348 -25.61 -18.17 -9.07
C LEU A 348 -24.73 -19.39 -8.76
N LYS A 349 -25.27 -20.60 -8.88
CA LYS A 349 -24.54 -21.84 -8.66
C LYS A 349 -23.36 -21.99 -9.62
N SER A 350 -23.50 -21.54 -10.87
CA SER A 350 -22.40 -21.52 -11.83
C SER A 350 -21.28 -20.55 -11.40
N SER A 351 -21.64 -19.39 -10.86
CA SER A 351 -20.69 -18.34 -10.44
C SER A 351 -20.09 -18.56 -9.04
N LEU A 352 -20.82 -19.24 -8.15
CA LEU A 352 -20.45 -19.42 -6.75
C LEU A 352 -19.92 -20.81 -6.41
N GLY A 353 -20.07 -21.80 -7.29
CA GLY A 353 -19.75 -23.20 -6.99
C GLY A 353 -18.31 -23.44 -6.52
N SER A 354 -17.36 -22.62 -6.99
CA SER A 354 -15.94 -22.72 -6.64
C SER A 354 -15.52 -21.84 -5.45
N ILE A 355 -16.39 -20.94 -4.97
CA ILE A 355 -16.03 -19.97 -3.92
C ILE A 355 -15.68 -20.63 -2.58
N PRO A 356 -16.39 -21.67 -2.08
CA PRO A 356 -16.02 -22.29 -0.80
C PRO A 356 -14.58 -22.83 -0.78
N ALA A 357 -14.12 -23.41 -1.90
CA ALA A 357 -12.75 -23.92 -2.03
C ALA A 357 -11.71 -22.80 -2.10
N LEU A 358 -12.06 -21.65 -2.71
CA LEU A 358 -11.15 -20.52 -2.90
C LEU A 358 -11.11 -19.58 -1.69
N ALA A 359 -12.17 -19.51 -0.87
CA ALA A 359 -12.31 -18.55 0.20
C ALA A 359 -11.19 -18.61 1.26
N PRO A 360 -10.75 -19.78 1.77
CA PRO A 360 -9.62 -19.84 2.71
C PRO A 360 -8.32 -19.31 2.10
N ILE A 361 -8.08 -19.62 0.82
CA ILE A 361 -6.87 -19.17 0.10
C ILE A 361 -6.91 -17.66 -0.09
N ILE A 362 -8.04 -17.12 -0.54
CA ILE A 362 -8.27 -15.68 -0.74
C ILE A 362 -8.10 -14.95 0.60
N THR A 363 -8.67 -15.47 1.69
CA THR A 363 -8.61 -14.83 3.01
C THR A 363 -7.19 -14.74 3.52
N GLN A 364 -6.44 -15.86 3.48
CA GLN A 364 -5.05 -15.89 3.91
C GLN A 364 -4.16 -14.97 3.09
N SER A 365 -4.45 -14.87 1.79
CA SER A 365 -3.61 -14.19 0.80
C SER A 365 -3.87 -12.69 0.74
N LEU A 366 -5.12 -12.29 0.89
CA LEU A 366 -5.57 -10.91 0.86
C LEU A 366 -5.79 -10.35 2.28
N TYR A 367 -5.37 -11.10 3.31
CA TYR A 367 -5.46 -10.74 4.73
C TYR A 367 -6.87 -10.31 5.17
N GLY A 368 -7.91 -10.94 4.62
CA GLY A 368 -9.31 -10.61 4.91
C GLY A 368 -9.68 -9.15 4.60
N ASN A 369 -8.99 -8.49 3.66
CA ASN A 369 -9.23 -7.09 3.32
C ASN A 369 -10.32 -6.96 2.23
N PRO A 370 -11.47 -6.30 2.51
CA PRO A 370 -12.59 -6.19 1.57
C PRO A 370 -12.21 -5.55 0.22
N ARG A 371 -11.39 -4.51 0.22
CA ARG A 371 -10.93 -3.85 -1.02
C ARG A 371 -10.09 -4.81 -1.86
N GLN A 372 -9.14 -5.51 -1.25
CA GLN A 372 -8.31 -6.48 -1.96
C GLN A 372 -9.14 -7.61 -2.54
N ILE A 373 -10.16 -8.10 -1.82
CA ILE A 373 -11.10 -9.10 -2.34
C ILE A 373 -11.83 -8.58 -3.58
N LYS A 374 -12.39 -7.37 -3.55
CA LYS A 374 -13.02 -6.75 -4.74
C LYS A 374 -12.06 -6.63 -5.92
N ARG A 375 -10.82 -6.19 -5.67
CA ARG A 375 -9.78 -6.07 -6.72
C ARG A 375 -9.43 -7.42 -7.32
N PHE A 376 -9.20 -8.43 -6.49
CA PHE A 376 -8.96 -9.80 -6.93
C PHE A 376 -10.10 -10.31 -7.81
N LEU A 377 -11.35 -10.20 -7.34
CA LEU A 377 -12.51 -10.65 -8.11
C LEU A 377 -12.70 -9.88 -9.43
N ASN A 378 -12.37 -8.58 -9.46
CA ASN A 378 -12.39 -7.78 -10.68
C ASN A 378 -11.36 -8.26 -11.69
N THR A 379 -10.11 -8.43 -11.27
CA THR A 379 -9.03 -8.97 -12.12
C THR A 379 -9.39 -10.38 -12.61
N PHE A 380 -9.92 -11.23 -11.73
CA PHE A 380 -10.34 -12.58 -12.07
C PHE A 380 -11.47 -12.56 -13.11
N THR A 381 -12.47 -11.69 -12.92
CA THR A 381 -13.58 -11.53 -13.87
C THR A 381 -13.08 -11.08 -15.25
N LEU A 382 -12.13 -10.14 -15.29
CA LEU A 382 -11.53 -9.68 -16.55
C LEU A 382 -10.77 -10.80 -17.26
N ARG A 383 -9.91 -11.52 -16.54
CA ARG A 383 -9.12 -12.63 -17.11
C ARG A 383 -9.99 -13.80 -17.55
N ASN A 384 -11.03 -14.13 -16.78
CA ASN A 384 -12.00 -15.16 -17.17
C ASN A 384 -12.85 -14.75 -18.39
N LYS A 385 -13.16 -13.46 -18.54
CA LYS A 385 -13.79 -12.99 -19.79
C LYS A 385 -12.83 -13.06 -20.97
N LEU A 386 -11.57 -12.67 -20.75
CA LEU A 386 -10.54 -12.71 -21.78
C LEU A 386 -10.26 -14.15 -22.25
N SER A 387 -10.25 -15.14 -21.35
CA SER A 387 -10.08 -16.55 -21.74
C SER A 387 -11.20 -17.05 -22.64
N LYS A 388 -12.44 -16.64 -22.36
CA LYS A 388 -13.63 -16.96 -23.18
C LYS A 388 -13.55 -16.29 -24.55
N ILE A 389 -13.13 -15.02 -24.62
CA ILE A 389 -12.95 -14.29 -25.88
C ILE A 389 -11.81 -14.90 -26.71
N ALA A 390 -10.71 -15.28 -26.07
CA ALA A 390 -9.57 -15.93 -26.70
C ALA A 390 -9.81 -17.39 -27.09
N SER A 391 -11.00 -17.93 -26.79
CA SER A 391 -11.38 -19.33 -27.09
C SER A 391 -10.40 -20.38 -26.53
N ILE A 392 -9.86 -20.13 -25.32
CA ILE A 392 -8.93 -21.05 -24.67
C ILE A 392 -9.67 -22.35 -24.31
N SER A 393 -9.24 -23.47 -24.88
CA SER A 393 -9.84 -24.78 -24.66
C SER A 393 -9.40 -25.39 -23.32
N GLY A 394 -10.29 -26.12 -22.65
CA GLY A 394 -9.97 -26.79 -21.38
C GLY A 394 -9.69 -25.84 -20.20
N PHE A 395 -10.10 -24.58 -20.30
CA PHE A 395 -9.84 -23.57 -19.28
C PHE A 395 -10.55 -23.87 -17.95
N ASN A 396 -9.75 -24.04 -16.90
CA ASN A 396 -10.23 -24.22 -15.52
C ASN A 396 -10.11 -22.91 -14.72
N GLU A 397 -11.25 -22.36 -14.31
CA GLU A 397 -11.36 -21.12 -13.54
C GLU A 397 -10.67 -21.20 -12.16
N ALA A 398 -10.70 -22.37 -11.50
CA ALA A 398 -10.06 -22.56 -10.20
C ALA A 398 -8.52 -22.54 -10.30
N VAL A 399 -7.95 -23.00 -11.42
CA VAL A 399 -6.50 -22.88 -11.69
C VAL A 399 -6.11 -21.42 -11.84
N LEU A 400 -6.89 -20.63 -12.59
CA LEU A 400 -6.64 -19.19 -12.72
C LEU A 400 -6.67 -18.51 -11.34
N ALA A 401 -7.70 -18.78 -10.54
CA ALA A 401 -7.83 -18.21 -9.20
C ALA A 401 -6.63 -18.58 -8.31
N LYS A 402 -6.25 -19.86 -8.25
CA LYS A 402 -5.10 -20.31 -7.47
C LYS A 402 -3.79 -19.67 -7.95
N LEU A 403 -3.59 -19.53 -9.26
CA LEU A 403 -2.39 -18.90 -9.83
C LEU A 403 -2.35 -17.40 -9.48
N MET A 404 -3.47 -16.71 -9.60
CA MET A 404 -3.60 -15.29 -9.21
C MET A 404 -3.31 -15.07 -7.72
N ILE A 405 -3.62 -16.03 -6.86
CA ILE A 405 -3.31 -15.91 -5.45
C ILE A 405 -1.79 -15.94 -5.22
N LEU A 406 -1.06 -16.81 -5.94
CA LEU A 406 0.41 -16.81 -5.91
C LEU A 406 0.97 -15.48 -6.40
N GLU A 407 0.43 -14.95 -7.51
CA GLU A 407 0.79 -13.65 -8.07
C GLU A 407 0.63 -12.49 -7.06
N TYR A 408 -0.49 -12.45 -6.34
CA TYR A 408 -0.76 -11.39 -5.35
C TYR A 408 0.08 -11.52 -4.07
N THR A 409 0.44 -12.75 -3.67
CA THR A 409 1.08 -13.00 -2.37
C THR A 409 2.59 -13.12 -2.43
N GLU A 410 3.11 -13.63 -3.54
CA GLU A 410 4.51 -14.03 -3.74
C GLU A 410 4.86 -13.89 -5.23
N ILE A 411 4.92 -12.63 -5.68
CA ILE A 411 5.18 -12.31 -7.10
C ILE A 411 6.47 -12.95 -7.63
N ASP A 412 7.51 -13.07 -6.80
CA ASP A 412 8.78 -13.69 -7.18
C ASP A 412 8.63 -15.20 -7.42
N LEU A 413 7.78 -15.89 -6.65
CA LEU A 413 7.49 -17.31 -6.87
C LEU A 413 6.58 -17.51 -8.09
N PHE A 414 5.65 -16.58 -8.34
CA PHE A 414 4.85 -16.56 -9.56
C PHE A 414 5.74 -16.42 -10.81
N ARG A 415 6.73 -15.52 -10.77
CA ARG A 415 7.73 -15.33 -11.84
C ARG A 415 8.62 -16.56 -12.01
N GLN A 416 9.08 -17.15 -10.91
CA GLN A 416 9.85 -18.39 -10.96
C GLN A 416 9.05 -19.54 -11.58
N LEU A 417 7.76 -19.65 -11.24
CA LEU A 417 6.87 -20.66 -11.83
C LEU A 417 6.68 -20.42 -13.33
N TYR A 418 6.57 -19.16 -13.76
CA TYR A 418 6.55 -18.79 -15.17
C TYR A 418 7.81 -19.29 -15.91
N ASP A 419 8.99 -19.05 -15.33
CA ASP A 419 10.26 -19.49 -15.93
C ASP A 419 10.34 -21.01 -16.03
N TRP A 420 9.96 -21.73 -14.96
CA TRP A 420 9.93 -23.18 -14.95
C TRP A 420 9.05 -23.74 -16.07
N GLN A 421 7.80 -23.30 -16.16
CA GLN A 421 6.87 -23.83 -17.17
C GLN A 421 7.26 -23.45 -18.61
N SER A 422 7.87 -22.27 -18.81
CA SER A 422 8.21 -21.76 -20.15
C SER A 422 9.21 -22.67 -20.89
N THR A 423 10.04 -23.39 -20.12
CA THR A 423 11.06 -24.31 -20.64
C THR A 423 10.61 -25.77 -20.64
N GLN A 424 9.38 -26.04 -20.18
CA GLN A 424 8.88 -27.38 -19.86
C GLN A 424 7.47 -27.60 -20.44
N GLU A 425 7.25 -27.11 -21.67
CA GLU A 425 5.99 -27.28 -22.42
C GLU A 425 4.73 -26.87 -21.65
N GLY A 426 4.85 -25.89 -20.75
CA GLY A 426 3.73 -25.39 -19.95
C GLY A 426 3.47 -26.11 -18.64
N LYS A 427 4.18 -27.21 -18.36
CA LYS A 427 4.13 -27.90 -17.06
C LYS A 427 5.34 -27.55 -16.21
N SER A 428 5.28 -27.69 -14.89
CA SER A 428 6.44 -27.48 -14.01
C SER A 428 6.73 -28.73 -13.19
N VAL A 429 7.85 -29.39 -13.50
CA VAL A 429 8.34 -30.58 -12.78
C VAL A 429 8.70 -30.23 -11.34
N GLN A 430 9.28 -29.05 -11.11
CA GLN A 430 9.60 -28.55 -9.77
C GLN A 430 8.32 -28.36 -8.94
N LEU A 431 7.28 -27.79 -9.54
CA LEU A 431 6.02 -27.61 -8.84
C LEU A 431 5.32 -28.94 -8.55
N GLN A 432 5.36 -29.90 -9.49
CA GLN A 432 4.89 -31.27 -9.24
C GLN A 432 5.60 -31.92 -8.04
N GLU A 433 6.92 -31.76 -7.94
CA GLU A 433 7.71 -32.26 -6.81
C GLU A 433 7.28 -31.60 -5.49
N LEU A 434 7.08 -30.27 -5.50
CA LEU A 434 6.63 -29.51 -4.34
C LEU A 434 5.24 -29.95 -3.88
N GLU A 435 4.27 -30.10 -4.80
CA GLU A 435 2.93 -30.57 -4.47
C GLU A 435 2.97 -31.98 -3.86
N LYS A 436 3.77 -32.89 -4.44
CA LYS A 436 4.02 -34.24 -3.88
C LYS A 436 4.59 -34.23 -2.47
N LYS A 437 5.51 -33.33 -2.16
CA LYS A 437 6.07 -33.16 -0.80
C LYS A 437 5.06 -32.63 0.22
N THR A 438 3.89 -32.16 -0.22
CA THR A 438 2.84 -31.63 0.68
C THR A 438 1.63 -32.53 0.83
N LEU A 439 1.44 -33.51 -0.06
CA LEU A 439 0.34 -34.46 -0.05
C LEU A 439 0.43 -35.38 1.19
N ASP A 440 -0.70 -35.50 1.91
CA ASP A 440 -0.91 -36.40 3.06
C ASP A 440 0.08 -36.32 4.23
N VAL A 441 0.91 -35.27 4.30
CA VAL A 441 1.86 -35.03 5.39
C VAL A 441 1.42 -33.89 6.31
N SER A 442 1.92 -33.87 7.54
CA SER A 442 1.67 -32.75 8.47
C SER A 442 2.31 -31.45 7.97
N PHE A 443 1.87 -30.30 8.50
CA PHE A 443 2.41 -29.00 8.10
C PHE A 443 3.91 -28.84 8.41
N SER A 444 4.36 -29.35 9.56
CA SER A 444 5.77 -29.32 9.96
C SER A 444 6.65 -30.18 9.05
N GLU A 445 6.20 -31.38 8.70
CA GLU A 445 6.93 -32.30 7.82
C GLU A 445 7.03 -31.73 6.40
N ALA A 446 5.93 -31.20 5.85
CA ALA A 446 5.92 -30.53 4.56
C ALA A 446 6.93 -29.37 4.51
N LYS A 447 6.98 -28.56 5.58
CA LYS A 447 7.88 -27.42 5.69
C LYS A 447 9.34 -27.83 5.66
N GLU A 448 9.69 -28.87 6.42
CA GLU A 448 11.05 -29.40 6.47
C GLU A 448 11.48 -30.01 5.12
N ALA A 449 10.60 -30.79 4.50
CA ALA A 449 10.84 -31.43 3.20
C ALA A 449 11.06 -30.42 2.06
N ILE A 450 10.30 -29.31 2.05
CA ILE A 450 10.43 -28.24 1.05
C ILE A 450 11.67 -27.38 1.32
N ASN A 451 11.96 -27.07 2.59
CA ASN A 451 13.11 -26.25 2.96
C ASN A 451 14.44 -26.89 2.51
N SER A 452 14.46 -28.22 2.42
CA SER A 452 15.53 -29.03 1.83
C SER A 452 15.48 -28.97 0.29
N GLY A 453 15.84 -27.82 -0.28
CA GLY A 453 16.00 -27.61 -1.73
C GLY A 453 15.25 -26.42 -2.30
N TYR A 454 14.13 -26.01 -1.68
CA TYR A 454 13.26 -24.93 -2.17
C TYR A 454 12.96 -23.92 -1.05
N LYS A 455 14.01 -23.33 -0.47
CA LYS A 455 13.91 -22.42 0.69
C LYS A 455 12.86 -21.31 0.55
N LEU A 456 12.72 -20.72 -0.63
CA LEU A 456 11.72 -19.65 -0.88
C LEU A 456 10.27 -20.17 -0.86
N TRP A 457 10.05 -21.44 -1.21
CA TRP A 457 8.74 -22.10 -1.21
C TRP A 457 8.35 -22.66 0.17
N ALA A 458 9.28 -22.70 1.13
CA ALA A 458 9.04 -23.19 2.49
C ALA A 458 8.36 -22.16 3.42
N LYS A 459 7.89 -21.03 2.88
CA LYS A 459 7.11 -20.03 3.63
C LYS A 459 5.74 -20.61 4.00
N ASP A 460 5.27 -20.33 5.21
CA ASP A 460 4.02 -20.91 5.73
C ASP A 460 2.81 -20.72 4.80
N LYS A 461 2.66 -19.51 4.24
CA LYS A 461 1.57 -19.20 3.31
C LYS A 461 1.68 -19.94 1.97
N VAL A 462 2.91 -20.23 1.50
CA VAL A 462 3.15 -20.95 0.25
C VAL A 462 2.88 -22.43 0.43
N ILE A 463 3.25 -23.00 1.57
CA ILE A 463 2.92 -24.39 1.91
C ILE A 463 1.41 -24.58 1.97
N LYS A 464 0.68 -23.65 2.61
CA LYS A 464 -0.78 -23.72 2.61
C LYS A 464 -1.34 -23.63 1.20
N TRP A 465 -0.83 -22.73 0.37
CA TRP A 465 -1.21 -22.62 -1.05
C TRP A 465 -0.96 -23.91 -1.85
N LEU A 466 0.19 -24.58 -1.64
CA LEU A 466 0.52 -25.85 -2.29
C LEU A 466 -0.48 -26.97 -1.94
N LYS A 467 -0.97 -26.98 -0.70
CA LYS A 467 -1.91 -27.99 -0.19
C LYS A 467 -3.36 -27.81 -0.65
N VAL A 468 -3.71 -26.69 -1.29
CA VAL A 468 -5.09 -26.46 -1.73
C VAL A 468 -5.28 -26.86 -3.19
N GLU A 469 -6.36 -27.59 -3.48
CA GLU A 469 -6.75 -27.92 -4.85
C GLU A 469 -7.23 -26.67 -5.63
N PRO A 470 -7.07 -26.64 -6.98
CA PRO A 470 -6.54 -27.69 -7.84
C PRO A 470 -5.01 -27.75 -7.85
N TYR A 471 -4.42 -28.94 -7.97
CA TYR A 471 -2.98 -29.10 -8.18
C TYR A 471 -2.60 -28.72 -9.62
N PHE A 472 -1.43 -28.10 -9.81
CA PHE A 472 -0.92 -27.70 -11.12
C PHE A 472 -0.16 -28.82 -11.82
N SER A 473 0.00 -29.96 -11.14
CA SER A 473 0.84 -31.07 -11.58
C SER A 473 0.64 -31.45 -13.05
N GLU A 474 -0.59 -31.51 -13.53
CA GLU A 474 -0.92 -31.91 -14.91
C GLU A 474 -1.48 -30.78 -15.79
N VAL A 475 -1.47 -29.55 -15.29
CA VAL A 475 -2.07 -28.42 -15.98
C VAL A 475 -1.04 -27.68 -16.82
N ASP A 476 -1.36 -27.43 -18.10
CA ASP A 476 -0.58 -26.53 -18.94
C ASP A 476 -0.88 -25.07 -18.54
N LEU A 477 0.12 -24.39 -18.00
CA LEU A 477 -0.02 -23.05 -17.45
C LEU A 477 0.19 -21.92 -18.48
N ARG A 478 0.56 -22.22 -19.73
CA ARG A 478 0.92 -21.21 -20.73
C ARG A 478 -0.20 -20.19 -20.96
N ASP A 479 -1.42 -20.69 -21.12
CA ASP A 479 -2.61 -19.87 -21.33
C ASP A 479 -2.97 -19.02 -20.09
N TYR A 480 -2.72 -19.54 -18.89
CA TYR A 480 -2.94 -18.81 -17.65
C TYR A 480 -1.93 -17.68 -17.44
N PHE A 481 -0.66 -17.92 -17.79
CA PHE A 481 0.36 -16.88 -17.81
C PHE A 481 0.14 -15.89 -18.95
N TRP A 482 -0.43 -16.30 -20.08
CA TRP A 482 -0.87 -15.41 -21.15
C TRP A 482 -1.91 -14.39 -20.66
N LEU A 483 -2.89 -14.83 -19.86
CA LEU A 483 -3.88 -13.94 -19.23
C LEU A 483 -3.29 -12.99 -18.17
N SER A 484 -2.04 -13.24 -17.75
CA SER A 484 -1.37 -12.52 -16.65
C SER A 484 -0.10 -11.77 -17.12
N ARG A 485 0.03 -11.55 -18.44
CA ARG A 485 1.24 -11.00 -19.09
C ARG A 485 1.71 -9.67 -18.51
N ASP A 486 0.80 -8.80 -18.07
CA ASP A 486 1.14 -7.47 -17.54
C ASP A 486 2.06 -7.54 -16.31
N ASN A 487 1.93 -8.59 -15.50
CA ASN A 487 2.74 -8.80 -14.29
C ASN A 487 4.00 -9.64 -14.52
N VAL A 488 4.09 -10.29 -15.69
CA VAL A 488 5.32 -10.94 -16.16
C VAL A 488 6.22 -9.91 -16.87
N ALA A 489 5.63 -8.95 -17.61
CA ALA A 489 6.33 -7.92 -18.39
C ALA A 489 7.16 -6.94 -17.54
N SER A 490 6.71 -6.59 -16.32
CA SER A 490 7.47 -5.72 -15.40
C SER A 490 8.70 -6.40 -14.76
N THR A 491 8.89 -7.69 -15.01
CA THR A 491 10.05 -8.49 -14.58
C THR A 491 11.10 -8.64 -15.67
N ILE A 492 10.84 -8.07 -16.84
CA ILE A 492 11.86 -7.94 -17.87
C ILE A 492 12.82 -6.85 -17.38
N THR A 493 13.67 -7.20 -16.42
CA THR A 493 15.02 -6.66 -16.41
C THR A 493 15.60 -6.99 -17.77
N GLY A 494 16.15 -6.01 -18.47
CA GLY A 494 16.60 -6.11 -19.87
C GLY A 494 17.51 -7.31 -20.20
N ALA A 495 17.95 -8.08 -19.20
CA ALA A 495 18.65 -9.34 -19.36
C ALA A 495 17.78 -10.56 -19.77
N SER A 496 16.43 -10.50 -19.74
CA SER A 496 15.56 -11.66 -20.03
C SER A 496 14.77 -11.60 -21.35
N LEU A 497 14.88 -10.52 -22.12
CA LEU A 497 14.33 -10.45 -23.48
C LEU A 497 15.25 -11.10 -24.52
N ILE A 498 16.05 -12.08 -24.12
CA ILE A 498 16.90 -12.79 -25.07
C ILE A 498 15.98 -13.49 -26.07
N SER A 499 15.99 -13.00 -27.31
CA SER A 499 15.24 -13.62 -28.42
C SER A 499 15.47 -15.13 -28.42
N PRO A 500 14.45 -15.98 -28.65
CA PRO A 500 14.62 -17.43 -28.75
C PRO A 500 15.75 -17.84 -29.70
N ILE A 501 15.97 -17.03 -30.74
CA ILE A 501 17.08 -17.19 -31.69
C ILE A 501 18.42 -16.99 -30.98
N VAL A 502 18.59 -15.92 -30.22
CA VAL A 502 19.82 -15.62 -29.46
C VAL A 502 20.12 -16.75 -28.45
N LYS A 503 19.11 -17.23 -27.72
CA LYS A 503 19.29 -18.33 -26.76
C LYS A 503 19.67 -19.63 -27.45
N MET A 504 19.02 -19.96 -28.57
CA MET A 504 19.32 -21.16 -29.36
C MET A 504 20.75 -21.10 -29.94
N VAL A 505 21.16 -19.97 -30.52
CA VAL A 505 22.50 -19.79 -31.11
C VAL A 505 23.58 -19.89 -30.03
N TYR A 506 23.37 -19.27 -28.86
CA TYR A 506 24.32 -19.37 -27.76
C TYR A 506 24.43 -20.81 -27.24
N GLN A 507 23.30 -21.54 -27.10
CA GLN A 507 23.32 -22.95 -26.70
C GLN A 507 24.04 -23.86 -27.70
N LYS A 508 24.00 -23.56 -29.01
CA LYS A 508 24.81 -24.26 -30.00
C LYS A 508 26.30 -24.03 -29.76
N LEU A 509 26.69 -22.82 -29.36
CA LEU A 509 28.08 -22.48 -29.06
C LEU A 509 28.54 -23.01 -27.69
N ASP A 510 27.67 -23.12 -26.70
CA ASP A 510 28.04 -23.52 -25.32
C ASP A 510 28.13 -25.04 -25.10
N GLN A 511 28.20 -25.83 -26.17
CA GLN A 511 28.30 -27.29 -26.06
C GLN A 511 29.72 -27.73 -25.66
N GLU A 512 29.81 -28.62 -24.66
CA GLU A 512 31.05 -29.29 -24.30
C GLU A 512 31.49 -30.17 -25.51
N ASN A 513 32.63 -29.83 -26.14
CA ASN A 513 33.26 -30.50 -27.31
C ASN A 513 32.98 -29.94 -28.72
N ILE A 514 32.43 -28.74 -28.85
CA ILE A 514 32.39 -28.06 -30.16
C ILE A 514 33.80 -27.55 -30.55
N SER A 515 34.22 -27.74 -31.81
CA SER A 515 35.52 -27.26 -32.27
C SER A 515 35.51 -25.74 -32.53
N ALA A 516 36.69 -25.10 -32.47
CA ALA A 516 36.83 -23.69 -32.84
C ALA A 516 36.42 -23.41 -34.30
N SER A 517 36.66 -24.35 -35.23
CA SER A 517 36.24 -24.21 -36.62
C SER A 517 34.72 -24.22 -36.80
N VAL A 518 33.99 -25.07 -36.04
CA VAL A 518 32.53 -25.09 -36.05
C VAL A 518 31.97 -23.84 -35.36
N SER A 519 32.62 -23.40 -34.27
CA SER A 519 32.23 -22.16 -33.56
C SER A 519 32.35 -20.93 -34.47
N ARG A 520 33.46 -20.78 -35.20
CA ARG A 520 33.63 -19.70 -36.19
C ARG A 520 32.58 -19.75 -37.31
N LYS A 521 32.25 -20.96 -37.78
CA LYS A 521 31.19 -21.13 -38.76
C LYS A 521 29.83 -20.66 -38.24
N ILE A 522 29.45 -21.01 -37.01
CA ILE A 522 28.20 -20.53 -36.38
C ILE A 522 28.23 -19.01 -36.21
N ILE A 523 29.35 -18.43 -35.79
CA ILE A 523 29.49 -16.98 -35.67
C ILE A 523 29.27 -16.30 -37.03
N GLY A 524 29.88 -16.82 -38.10
CA GLY A 524 29.71 -16.30 -39.46
C GLY A 524 28.31 -16.47 -40.03
N ASP A 525 27.71 -17.64 -39.86
CA ASP A 525 26.44 -18.02 -40.50
C ASP A 525 25.21 -17.54 -39.70
N GLU A 526 25.30 -17.44 -38.37
CA GLU A 526 24.13 -17.19 -37.50
C GLU A 526 24.23 -15.91 -36.66
N ILE A 527 25.43 -15.42 -36.31
CA ILE A 527 25.60 -14.21 -35.46
C ILE A 527 25.86 -12.96 -36.31
N LYS A 528 26.75 -13.05 -37.30
CA LYS A 528 27.06 -11.92 -38.20
C LYS A 528 25.83 -11.36 -38.95
N PRO A 529 24.81 -12.17 -39.31
CA PRO A 529 23.59 -11.67 -39.94
C PRO A 529 22.53 -11.11 -38.97
N MET A 530 22.74 -11.18 -37.65
CA MET A 530 21.77 -10.68 -36.66
C MET A 530 21.55 -9.18 -36.83
N ILE A 531 20.31 -8.74 -36.61
CA ILE A 531 20.00 -7.30 -36.53
C ILE A 531 20.60 -6.71 -35.25
N ASP A 532 20.87 -5.40 -35.24
CA ASP A 532 21.60 -4.71 -34.15
C ASP A 532 21.07 -5.05 -32.75
N HIS A 533 19.74 -5.05 -32.57
CA HIS A 533 19.12 -5.38 -31.28
C HIS A 533 19.31 -6.84 -30.86
N GLU A 534 19.29 -7.80 -31.79
CA GLU A 534 19.55 -9.22 -31.47
C GLU A 534 21.03 -9.45 -31.16
N LEU A 535 21.91 -8.74 -31.86
CA LEU A 535 23.34 -8.79 -31.61
C LEU A 535 23.70 -8.23 -30.24
N GLU A 536 23.13 -7.08 -29.87
CA GLU A 536 23.32 -6.48 -28.54
C GLU A 536 22.87 -7.43 -27.44
N GLN A 537 21.68 -8.04 -27.58
CA GLN A 537 21.19 -9.06 -26.67
C GLN A 537 22.10 -10.29 -26.59
N PHE A 538 22.66 -10.75 -27.71
CA PHE A 538 23.58 -11.88 -27.74
C PHE A 538 24.86 -11.58 -26.97
N LEU A 539 25.46 -10.41 -27.20
CA LEU A 539 26.68 -9.98 -26.52
C LEU A 539 26.46 -9.81 -25.01
N ASP A 540 25.33 -9.21 -24.61
CA ASP A 540 24.94 -9.09 -23.21
C ASP A 540 24.71 -10.47 -22.57
N PHE A 541 24.11 -11.40 -23.28
CA PHE A 541 23.93 -12.76 -22.78
C PHE A 541 25.27 -13.47 -22.58
N ALA A 542 26.14 -13.41 -23.60
CA ALA A 542 27.47 -14.03 -23.56
C ALA A 542 28.33 -13.47 -22.42
N ILE A 543 28.31 -12.15 -22.20
CA ILE A 543 29.10 -11.53 -21.13
C ILE A 543 28.54 -11.82 -19.75
N ASN A 544 27.21 -11.92 -19.62
CA ASN A 544 26.56 -12.30 -18.37
C ASN A 544 26.84 -13.77 -18.01
N SER A 545 26.99 -14.66 -18.98
CA SER A 545 27.45 -16.03 -18.73
C SER A 545 28.85 -16.06 -18.10
N ILE A 546 29.77 -15.23 -18.60
CA ILE A 546 31.10 -15.07 -17.99
C ILE A 546 31.01 -14.48 -16.57
N LYS A 547 30.15 -13.47 -16.34
CA LYS A 547 29.96 -12.89 -14.99
C LYS A 547 29.42 -13.93 -13.99
N LYS A 548 28.51 -14.82 -14.43
CA LYS A 548 27.93 -15.88 -13.60
C LYS A 548 28.92 -16.99 -13.29
N GLN A 549 29.76 -17.37 -14.25
CA GLN A 549 30.78 -18.43 -14.12
C GLN A 549 32.15 -17.91 -14.61
N PRO A 550 32.85 -17.10 -13.80
CA PRO A 550 34.12 -16.46 -14.22
C PRO A 550 35.26 -17.44 -14.53
N ASP A 551 35.14 -18.69 -14.08
CA ASP A 551 36.05 -19.81 -14.27
C ASP A 551 35.69 -20.71 -15.45
N SER A 552 34.60 -20.44 -16.17
CA SER A 552 34.20 -21.20 -17.35
C SER A 552 35.12 -20.91 -18.54
N HIS A 553 35.95 -21.89 -18.93
CA HIS A 553 36.78 -21.78 -20.14
C HIS A 553 35.94 -21.48 -21.38
N ARG A 554 34.82 -22.19 -21.54
CA ARG A 554 33.99 -22.09 -22.74
C ARG A 554 33.35 -20.71 -22.88
N ALA A 555 32.84 -20.14 -21.79
CA ALA A 555 32.23 -18.81 -21.82
C ALA A 555 33.22 -17.73 -22.27
N HIS A 556 34.47 -17.79 -21.79
CA HIS A 556 35.54 -16.89 -22.23
C HIS A 556 35.95 -17.14 -23.68
N GLU A 557 36.09 -18.40 -24.09
CA GLU A 557 36.47 -18.79 -25.45
C GLU A 557 35.46 -18.30 -26.48
N ILE A 558 34.15 -18.45 -26.23
CA ILE A 558 33.09 -17.93 -27.10
C ILE A 558 33.29 -16.43 -27.33
N PHE A 559 33.51 -15.68 -26.25
CA PHE A 559 33.63 -14.22 -26.34
C PHE A 559 34.92 -13.78 -27.04
N ILE A 560 36.03 -14.51 -26.85
CA ILE A 560 37.28 -14.29 -27.58
C ILE A 560 37.07 -14.52 -29.09
N LEU A 561 36.38 -15.59 -29.48
CA LEU A 561 36.06 -15.86 -30.89
C LEU A 561 35.20 -14.74 -31.50
N LEU A 562 34.27 -14.14 -30.74
CA LEU A 562 33.50 -12.98 -31.22
C LEU A 562 34.41 -11.76 -31.50
N MET A 563 35.42 -11.55 -30.65
CA MET A 563 36.41 -10.47 -30.85
C MET A 563 37.33 -10.76 -32.04
N GLU A 564 37.79 -12.01 -32.21
CA GLU A 564 38.60 -12.43 -33.37
C GLU A 564 37.86 -12.26 -34.70
N GLU A 565 36.58 -12.61 -34.74
CA GLU A 565 35.72 -12.48 -35.94
C GLU A 565 35.24 -11.04 -36.19
N GLY A 566 35.63 -10.09 -35.34
CA GLY A 566 35.35 -8.66 -35.52
C GLY A 566 33.88 -8.29 -35.31
N ILE A 567 33.17 -8.98 -34.41
CA ILE A 567 31.76 -8.68 -34.11
C ILE A 567 31.65 -7.28 -33.48
N PRO A 568 30.81 -6.37 -34.02
CA PRO A 568 30.64 -5.02 -33.47
C PRO A 568 30.27 -5.03 -31.98
N GLY A 569 30.89 -4.14 -31.18
CA GLY A 569 30.60 -4.01 -29.75
C GLY A 569 31.28 -5.04 -28.83
N SER A 570 31.78 -6.16 -29.36
CA SER A 570 32.42 -7.22 -28.56
C SER A 570 33.62 -6.73 -27.74
N ILE A 571 34.60 -6.07 -28.37
CA ILE A 571 35.81 -5.54 -27.69
C ILE A 571 35.44 -4.53 -26.60
N GLY A 572 34.49 -3.64 -26.87
CA GLY A 572 34.04 -2.62 -25.91
C GLY A 572 33.44 -3.23 -24.65
N LEU A 573 32.55 -4.22 -24.83
CA LEU A 573 31.93 -4.95 -23.72
C LEU A 573 32.95 -5.78 -22.93
N TYR A 574 33.89 -6.46 -23.61
CA TYR A 574 34.94 -7.21 -22.90
C TYR A 574 35.82 -6.30 -22.05
N ARG A 575 36.16 -5.12 -22.55
CA ARG A 575 36.91 -4.10 -21.79
C ARG A 575 36.17 -3.70 -20.50
N GLU A 576 34.86 -3.54 -20.55
CA GLU A 576 34.06 -3.24 -19.36
C GLU A 576 34.04 -4.40 -18.36
N LEU A 577 33.98 -5.65 -18.86
CA LEU A 577 34.06 -6.85 -18.03
C LEU A 577 35.36 -6.92 -17.23
N LEU A 578 36.49 -6.51 -17.82
CA LEU A 578 37.78 -6.47 -17.12
C LEU A 578 37.76 -5.55 -15.89
N ASN A 579 36.92 -4.51 -15.86
CA ASN A 579 36.82 -3.61 -14.71
C ASN A 579 36.09 -4.23 -13.50
N VAL A 580 35.27 -5.25 -13.74
CA VAL A 580 34.41 -5.87 -12.71
C VAL A 580 34.84 -7.30 -12.34
N MET A 581 35.74 -7.91 -13.13
CA MET A 581 36.24 -9.26 -12.92
C MET A 581 37.56 -9.27 -12.12
N SER A 582 37.85 -10.38 -11.44
CA SER A 582 39.18 -10.65 -10.88
C SER A 582 39.97 -11.62 -11.77
N PRO A 583 41.25 -11.33 -12.11
CA PRO A 583 42.08 -12.22 -12.92
C PRO A 583 42.39 -13.58 -12.25
N ALA A 584 42.15 -13.71 -10.93
CA ALA A 584 42.41 -14.94 -10.19
C ALA A 584 41.44 -16.08 -10.52
N LYS A 585 40.22 -15.75 -10.98
CA LYS A 585 39.18 -16.72 -11.33
C LYS A 585 39.25 -17.19 -12.79
N MET A 586 40.05 -16.52 -13.63
CA MET A 586 40.14 -16.83 -15.06
C MET A 586 41.01 -18.08 -15.31
N PRO A 587 40.60 -18.97 -16.24
CA PRO A 587 41.41 -20.14 -16.62
C PRO A 587 42.74 -19.77 -17.28
N ALA A 588 43.76 -20.61 -17.10
CA ALA A 588 45.11 -20.34 -17.60
C ALA A 588 45.17 -20.19 -19.13
N ALA A 589 44.50 -21.07 -19.87
CA ALA A 589 44.48 -21.08 -21.33
C ALA A 589 43.93 -19.77 -21.93
N ILE A 590 42.93 -19.18 -21.27
CA ILE A 590 42.34 -17.88 -21.67
C ILE A 590 43.37 -16.75 -21.57
N GLY A 591 44.26 -16.79 -20.58
CA GLY A 591 45.36 -15.84 -20.46
C GLY A 591 46.28 -15.86 -21.68
N SER A 592 46.59 -17.05 -22.22
CA SER A 592 47.38 -17.16 -23.45
C SER A 592 46.62 -16.65 -24.68
N SER A 593 45.33 -17.00 -24.84
CA SER A 593 44.52 -16.49 -25.96
C SER A 593 44.39 -14.96 -25.94
N LEU A 594 44.23 -14.36 -24.76
CA LEU A 594 44.17 -12.89 -24.64
C LEU A 594 45.50 -12.20 -24.93
N SER A 595 46.63 -12.90 -24.85
CA SER A 595 47.94 -12.31 -25.15
C SER A 595 48.06 -11.85 -26.60
N GLU A 596 47.28 -12.45 -27.51
CA GLU A 596 47.19 -12.07 -28.92
C GLU A 596 46.60 -10.66 -29.11
N PHE A 597 45.84 -10.16 -28.12
CA PHE A 597 45.23 -8.83 -28.13
C PHE A 597 46.11 -7.75 -27.47
N LYS A 598 47.36 -8.04 -27.09
CA LYS A 598 48.28 -7.06 -26.48
C LYS A 598 48.53 -5.83 -27.35
N SER A 599 48.54 -6.00 -28.66
CA SER A 599 48.73 -4.91 -29.64
C SER A 599 47.42 -4.27 -30.10
N HIS A 600 46.26 -4.72 -29.59
CA HIS A 600 44.97 -4.18 -30.00
C HIS A 600 44.78 -2.76 -29.43
N PRO A 601 44.42 -1.74 -30.25
CA PRO A 601 44.39 -0.34 -29.84
C PRO A 601 43.45 -0.08 -28.64
N ASP A 602 42.30 -0.75 -28.59
CA ASP A 602 41.29 -0.53 -27.53
C ASP A 602 41.34 -1.50 -26.34
N LEU A 603 42.16 -2.56 -26.43
CA LEU A 603 42.13 -3.67 -25.46
C LEU A 603 43.51 -4.02 -24.88
N GLY A 604 44.60 -3.68 -25.56
CA GLY A 604 45.97 -4.02 -25.14
C GLY A 604 46.38 -3.40 -23.81
N GLU A 605 46.17 -2.08 -23.64
CA GLU A 605 46.45 -1.38 -22.37
C GLU A 605 45.54 -1.87 -21.22
N PRO A 606 44.20 -1.99 -21.40
CA PRO A 606 43.32 -2.57 -20.39
C PRO A 606 43.74 -3.98 -19.93
N LEU A 607 44.08 -4.88 -20.85
CA LEU A 607 44.53 -6.24 -20.51
C LEU A 607 45.85 -6.23 -19.74
N THR A 608 46.82 -5.40 -20.17
CA THR A 608 48.11 -5.27 -19.50
C THR A 608 47.92 -4.76 -18.07
N LYS A 609 47.04 -3.76 -17.87
CA LYS A 609 46.68 -3.25 -16.55
C LYS A 609 45.98 -4.31 -15.70
N PHE A 610 45.02 -5.05 -16.28
CA PHE A 610 44.27 -6.10 -15.61
C PHE A 610 45.18 -7.22 -15.07
N PHE A 611 46.22 -7.61 -15.81
CA PHE A 611 47.14 -8.68 -15.42
C PHE A 611 48.40 -8.21 -14.66
N SER A 612 48.70 -6.91 -14.61
CA SER A 612 49.93 -6.33 -14.04
C SER A 612 50.25 -6.72 -12.59
N ASN A 613 49.23 -6.91 -11.74
CA ASN A 613 49.39 -7.16 -10.29
C ASN A 613 48.82 -8.52 -9.84
N SER A 614 48.51 -9.44 -10.76
CA SER A 614 47.87 -10.70 -10.43
C SER A 614 48.85 -11.87 -10.34
N LYS A 615 48.75 -12.66 -9.26
CA LYS A 615 49.48 -13.94 -9.09
C LYS A 615 48.76 -15.15 -9.68
N GLY A 616 47.64 -14.94 -10.39
CA GLY A 616 46.81 -16.01 -10.95
C GLY A 616 47.45 -16.77 -12.13
N LYS A 617 46.98 -17.99 -12.41
CA LYS A 617 47.51 -18.83 -13.51
C LYS A 617 47.32 -18.18 -14.87
N ALA A 618 46.19 -17.50 -15.10
CA ALA A 618 45.93 -16.73 -16.33
C ALA A 618 46.89 -15.54 -16.51
N ALA A 619 47.22 -14.82 -15.43
CA ALA A 619 48.16 -13.70 -15.49
C ALA A 619 49.58 -14.14 -15.86
N LYS A 620 50.01 -15.32 -15.37
CA LYS A 620 51.29 -15.91 -15.80
C LYS A 620 51.25 -16.29 -17.28
N ALA A 621 50.18 -16.94 -17.73
CA ALA A 621 50.00 -17.36 -19.11
C ALA A 621 49.90 -16.20 -20.10
N PHE A 622 49.35 -15.06 -19.68
CA PHE A 622 49.28 -13.83 -20.48
C PHE A 622 50.63 -13.11 -20.60
N ASN A 623 51.48 -13.18 -19.57
CA ASN A 623 52.78 -12.49 -19.53
C ASN A 623 53.94 -13.32 -20.10
N LEU A 624 53.72 -14.62 -20.34
CA LEU A 624 54.54 -15.44 -21.22
C LEU A 624 54.37 -14.96 -22.67
#